data_AF-A0AAU4MR88-F1
#
_entry.id   AF-A0AAU4MR88-F1
#
_cell.length_a   1.000
_cell.length_b   1.000
_cell.length_c   1.000
_cell.angle_alpha   90.00
_cell.angle_beta   90.00
_cell.angle_gamma   90.00
#
_symmetry.space_group_name_H-M   'P 1'
#
loop_
_entity.id
_entity.type
_entity.pdbx_description
1 polymer ?
#
loop_
_entity_poly.entity_id
_entity_poly.type
_entity_poly.pdbx_seq_one_letter_code
_entity_poly.pdbx_strand_id
1 'polypeptide(L)'
;MRSNTRPALRLSTLRPHQFEMTPGLPFAVICPDCRVWRRINRSKIQPHFLSDETTYCPASAQRVEQDVTPEQWALAITEGVADTASRRPTTVLKKVKAPAPKAVLHIAQSRSDDPVGSDKQRAKQRTQQWEAARVDVLVTDALRQHPLYGAKSPLFSLTLPDGVATEPPRKHRKRKGRLAA
;
A
#
# COMPACT_ATOMS: atom_id res chain seq x y z
N MET A 1 17.57 -22.45 -27.20
CA MET A 1 17.34 -21.34 -26.23
C MET A 1 18.44 -21.34 -25.19
N ARG A 2 19.32 -20.34 -25.23
CA ARG A 2 20.36 -20.12 -24.22
C ARG A 2 19.69 -19.87 -22.87
N SER A 3 20.12 -20.55 -21.83
CA SER A 3 19.73 -20.17 -20.46
C SER A 3 20.48 -18.92 -20.06
N ASN A 4 19.86 -18.13 -19.19
CA ASN A 4 20.54 -17.07 -18.47
C ASN A 4 21.69 -17.65 -17.61
N THR A 5 22.67 -16.82 -17.25
CA THR A 5 23.78 -17.17 -16.35
C THR A 5 23.37 -17.19 -14.88
N ARG A 6 22.20 -16.63 -14.54
CA ARG A 6 21.63 -16.66 -13.18
C ARG A 6 21.44 -18.09 -12.64
N PRO A 7 21.55 -18.26 -11.31
CA PRO A 7 21.25 -19.54 -10.68
C PRO A 7 19.81 -19.97 -10.95
N ALA A 8 19.57 -21.28 -10.89
CA ALA A 8 18.24 -21.83 -11.03
C ALA A 8 17.32 -21.29 -9.93
N LEU A 9 16.12 -20.88 -10.32
CA LEU A 9 15.08 -20.43 -9.40
C LEU A 9 14.38 -21.65 -8.82
N ARG A 10 14.55 -21.88 -7.53
CA ARG A 10 13.84 -22.91 -6.77
C ARG A 10 12.43 -22.45 -6.44
N LEU A 11 11.43 -23.28 -6.68
CA LEU A 11 10.03 -22.94 -6.40
C LEU A 11 9.77 -22.81 -4.90
N SER A 12 10.47 -23.56 -4.06
CA SER A 12 10.38 -23.43 -2.59
C SER A 12 10.75 -22.04 -2.08
N THR A 13 11.55 -21.26 -2.82
CA THR A 13 11.93 -19.89 -2.44
C THR A 13 10.83 -18.87 -2.75
N LEU A 14 9.86 -19.24 -3.59
CA LEU A 14 8.72 -18.41 -3.94
C LEU A 14 7.56 -18.71 -2.99
N ARG A 15 6.69 -17.71 -2.78
CA ARG A 15 5.43 -17.95 -2.07
C ARG A 15 4.52 -18.83 -2.93
N PRO A 16 3.68 -19.69 -2.32
CA PRO A 16 2.75 -20.54 -3.08
C PRO A 16 1.90 -19.78 -4.10
N HIS A 17 1.46 -18.55 -3.80
CA HIS A 17 0.67 -17.70 -4.72
C HIS A 17 1.47 -17.06 -5.85
N GLN A 18 2.80 -17.21 -5.87
CA GLN A 18 3.67 -16.67 -6.92
C GLN A 18 3.97 -17.68 -8.02
N PHE A 19 3.42 -18.88 -7.96
CA PHE A 19 3.50 -19.88 -9.01
C PHE A 19 2.24 -20.74 -9.02
N GLU A 20 1.93 -21.29 -10.19
CA GLU A 20 0.69 -22.01 -10.45
C GLU A 20 1.04 -23.44 -10.86
N MET A 21 0.72 -24.44 -10.04
CA MET A 21 1.02 -25.86 -10.29
C MET A 21 -0.22 -26.74 -10.43
N THR A 22 -1.40 -26.16 -10.66
CA THR A 22 -2.64 -26.93 -10.79
C THR A 22 -2.51 -27.99 -11.91
N PRO A 23 -2.78 -29.27 -11.61
CA PRO A 23 -2.74 -30.32 -12.61
C PRO A 23 -3.75 -30.04 -13.73
N GLY A 24 -3.29 -30.13 -14.99
CA GLY A 24 -4.10 -29.82 -16.18
C GLY A 24 -4.05 -28.37 -16.65
N LEU A 25 -3.49 -27.45 -15.85
CA LEU A 25 -3.23 -26.07 -16.26
C LEU A 25 -1.75 -25.86 -16.66
N PRO A 26 -1.47 -24.86 -17.52
CA PRO A 26 -0.10 -24.55 -17.90
C PRO A 26 0.71 -24.03 -16.71
N PHE A 27 1.86 -24.64 -16.47
CA PHE A 27 2.77 -24.24 -15.40
C PHE A 27 3.27 -22.80 -15.60
N ALA A 28 3.05 -21.94 -14.60
CA ALA A 28 3.40 -20.52 -14.66
C ALA A 28 3.99 -20.02 -13.34
N VAL A 29 4.82 -18.97 -13.43
CA VAL A 29 5.50 -18.36 -12.29
C VAL A 29 5.54 -16.85 -12.44
N ILE A 30 5.49 -16.13 -11.32
CA ILE A 30 5.78 -14.71 -11.27
C ILE A 30 7.28 -14.51 -11.40
N CYS A 31 7.68 -13.73 -12.40
CA CYS A 31 9.07 -13.36 -12.60
C CYS A 31 9.58 -12.51 -11.39
N PRO A 32 10.75 -12.82 -10.81
CA PRO A 32 11.24 -12.12 -9.61
C PRO A 32 11.60 -10.64 -9.87
N ASP A 33 12.02 -10.31 -11.09
CA ASP A 33 12.42 -8.93 -11.43
C ASP A 33 11.21 -8.08 -11.84
N CYS A 34 10.42 -8.52 -12.82
CA CYS A 34 9.31 -7.71 -13.37
C CYS A 34 7.97 -7.96 -12.68
N ARG A 35 7.87 -8.96 -11.81
CA ARG A 35 6.66 -9.33 -11.05
C ARG A 35 5.42 -9.62 -11.90
N VAL A 36 5.62 -9.99 -13.17
CA VAL A 36 4.55 -10.42 -14.08
C VAL A 36 4.49 -11.95 -14.15
N TRP A 37 3.29 -12.49 -14.27
CA TRP A 37 3.08 -13.91 -14.54
C TRP A 37 3.64 -14.31 -15.90
N ARG A 38 4.49 -15.33 -15.91
CA ARG A 38 5.14 -15.86 -17.11
C ARG A 38 5.00 -17.38 -17.14
N ARG A 39 4.78 -17.90 -18.34
CA ARG A 39 4.73 -19.35 -18.56
C ARG A 39 6.12 -19.95 -18.44
N ILE A 40 6.17 -21.18 -17.95
CA ILE A 40 7.38 -21.98 -17.91
C ILE A 40 7.35 -22.93 -19.11
N ASN A 41 8.44 -22.93 -19.88
CA ASN A 41 8.62 -23.84 -21.01
C ASN A 41 9.99 -24.52 -20.89
N ARG A 42 10.02 -25.86 -20.96
CA ARG A 42 11.24 -26.68 -20.79
C ARG A 42 12.04 -26.31 -19.53
N SER A 43 11.33 -26.16 -18.40
CA SER A 43 11.90 -25.76 -17.09
C SER A 43 12.63 -24.41 -17.11
N LYS A 44 12.18 -23.47 -17.95
CA LYS A 44 12.69 -22.09 -18.01
C LYS A 44 11.55 -21.09 -18.08
N ILE A 45 11.76 -19.92 -17.49
CA ILE A 45 10.86 -18.78 -17.68
C ILE A 45 10.91 -18.36 -19.15
N GLN A 46 9.76 -18.25 -19.80
CA GLN A 46 9.70 -17.80 -21.20
C GLN A 46 10.38 -16.42 -21.34
N PRO A 47 11.22 -16.21 -22.38
CA PRO A 47 11.81 -14.91 -22.64
C PRO A 47 10.72 -13.83 -22.77
N HIS A 48 10.96 -12.69 -22.13
CA HIS A 48 10.03 -11.58 -22.11
C HIS A 48 10.78 -10.26 -21.90
N PHE A 49 10.13 -9.18 -22.30
CA PHE A 49 10.59 -7.83 -22.08
C PHE A 49 10.06 -7.27 -20.76
N LEU A 50 10.71 -6.21 -20.29
CA LEU A 50 10.17 -5.33 -19.26
C LEU A 50 8.98 -4.53 -19.80
N SER A 51 8.35 -3.70 -18.96
CA SER A 51 7.17 -2.90 -19.31
C SER A 51 7.37 -1.95 -20.49
N ASP A 52 8.62 -1.59 -20.74
CA ASP A 52 9.12 -0.72 -21.79
C ASP A 52 9.28 -1.44 -23.15
N GLU A 53 8.96 -2.75 -23.22
CA GLU A 53 8.90 -3.61 -24.41
C GLU A 53 10.17 -3.71 -25.28
N THR A 54 11.21 -2.98 -24.89
CA THR A 54 12.47 -2.83 -25.61
C THR A 54 13.62 -3.49 -24.86
N THR A 55 13.59 -3.44 -23.53
CA THR A 55 14.60 -4.03 -22.66
C THR A 55 14.25 -5.46 -22.28
N TYR A 56 15.16 -6.42 -22.53
CA TYR A 56 15.00 -7.78 -22.05
C TYR A 56 15.02 -7.84 -20.52
N CYS A 57 14.09 -8.60 -19.95
CA CYS A 57 14.08 -8.81 -18.50
C CYS A 57 15.33 -9.59 -18.07
N PRO A 58 16.02 -9.20 -16.98
CA PRO A 58 17.23 -9.87 -16.54
C PRO A 58 16.99 -11.28 -15.97
N ALA A 59 15.77 -11.64 -15.60
CA ALA A 59 15.34 -13.01 -15.28
C ALA A 59 14.73 -13.76 -16.48
N SER A 60 14.72 -13.17 -17.67
CA SER A 60 14.30 -13.88 -18.89
C SER A 60 15.18 -15.11 -19.12
N ALA A 61 14.56 -16.21 -19.58
CA ALA A 61 15.23 -17.50 -19.80
C ALA A 61 15.96 -18.08 -18.57
N GLN A 62 15.61 -17.65 -17.35
CA GLN A 62 16.12 -18.23 -16.11
C GLN A 62 15.58 -19.65 -15.94
N ARG A 63 16.46 -20.57 -15.50
CA ARG A 63 16.09 -21.97 -15.21
C ARG A 63 15.23 -22.03 -13.96
N VAL A 64 14.22 -22.90 -13.95
CA VAL A 64 13.36 -23.16 -12.81
C VAL A 64 13.58 -24.59 -12.36
N GLU A 65 13.91 -24.77 -11.08
CA GLU A 65 14.05 -26.07 -10.42
C GLU A 65 12.72 -26.37 -9.71
N GLN A 66 12.06 -27.45 -10.13
CA GLN A 66 10.81 -27.92 -9.53
C GLN A 66 11.13 -28.80 -8.32
N ASP A 67 11.34 -28.17 -7.18
CA ASP A 67 11.65 -28.81 -5.90
C ASP A 67 10.42 -29.00 -4.99
N VAL A 68 9.24 -28.56 -5.45
CA VAL A 68 7.96 -28.67 -4.76
C VAL A 68 7.03 -29.55 -5.60
N THR A 69 6.30 -30.47 -4.98
CA THR A 69 5.29 -31.29 -5.69
C THR A 69 3.97 -30.53 -5.83
N PRO A 70 3.13 -30.85 -6.84
CA PRO A 70 1.80 -30.24 -6.98
C PRO A 70 0.94 -30.40 -5.73
N GLU A 71 1.05 -31.53 -5.03
CA GLU A 71 0.34 -31.80 -3.78
C GLU A 71 0.81 -30.90 -2.63
N GLN A 72 2.13 -30.72 -2.48
CA GLN A 72 2.71 -29.82 -1.49
C GLN A 72 2.31 -28.37 -1.75
N TRP A 73 2.30 -27.95 -3.01
CA TRP A 73 1.83 -26.63 -3.40
C TRP A 73 0.34 -26.43 -3.07
N ALA A 74 -0.51 -27.38 -3.43
CA ALA A 74 -1.94 -27.31 -3.15
C ALA A 74 -2.21 -27.22 -1.65
N LEU A 75 -1.52 -28.04 -0.85
CA LEU A 75 -1.59 -28.00 0.60
C LEU A 75 -1.17 -26.61 1.15
N ALA A 76 -0.04 -26.07 0.70
CA ALA A 76 0.44 -24.76 1.14
C ALA A 76 -0.53 -23.61 0.80
N ILE A 77 -1.20 -23.67 -0.37
CA ILE A 77 -2.27 -22.71 -0.72
C ILE A 77 -3.45 -22.84 0.24
N THR A 78 -3.90 -24.06 0.52
CA THR A 78 -5.05 -24.29 1.42
C THR A 78 -4.77 -23.86 2.86
N GLU A 79 -3.57 -24.13 3.37
CA GLU A 79 -3.15 -23.71 4.71
C GLU A 79 -3.06 -22.18 4.82
N GLY A 80 -2.51 -21.50 3.81
CA GLY A 80 -2.46 -20.04 3.79
C GLY A 80 -3.86 -19.39 3.80
N VAL A 81 -4.82 -20.01 3.11
CA VAL A 81 -6.23 -19.58 3.16
C VAL A 81 -6.82 -19.84 4.54
N ALA A 82 -6.56 -21.00 5.16
CA ALA A 82 -7.05 -21.33 6.49
C ALA A 82 -6.51 -20.38 7.57
N ASP A 83 -5.22 -20.04 7.54
CA ASP A 83 -4.61 -19.07 8.45
C ASP A 83 -5.24 -17.68 8.29
N THR A 84 -5.46 -17.25 7.04
CA THR A 84 -6.13 -15.97 6.75
C THR A 84 -7.59 -15.97 7.23
N ALA A 85 -8.31 -17.09 7.05
CA ALA A 85 -9.69 -17.26 7.50
C ALA A 85 -9.82 -17.34 9.03
N SER A 86 -8.76 -17.78 9.74
CA SER A 86 -8.72 -17.84 11.20
C SER A 86 -8.66 -16.45 11.85
N ARG A 87 -8.32 -15.40 11.09
CA ARG A 87 -8.37 -14.02 11.57
C ARG A 87 -9.80 -13.68 11.94
N ARG A 88 -10.00 -13.15 13.14
CA ARG A 88 -11.33 -12.76 13.63
C ARG A 88 -12.02 -11.89 12.58
N PRO A 89 -13.24 -12.24 12.14
CA PRO A 89 -13.98 -11.38 11.23
C PRO A 89 -14.19 -10.03 11.91
N THR A 90 -13.62 -8.98 11.36
CA THR A 90 -13.91 -7.62 11.79
C THR A 90 -15.25 -7.22 11.20
N THR A 91 -16.21 -6.83 12.04
CA THR A 91 -17.47 -6.26 11.57
C THR A 91 -17.16 -5.02 10.74
N VAL A 92 -17.36 -5.10 9.41
CA VAL A 92 -17.24 -3.93 8.55
C VAL A 92 -18.36 -2.96 8.91
N LEU A 93 -18.03 -1.90 9.64
CA LEU A 93 -18.99 -0.83 9.91
C LEU A 93 -19.36 -0.20 8.57
N LYS A 94 -20.64 -0.33 8.19
CA LYS A 94 -21.14 0.29 6.97
C LYS A 94 -20.96 1.80 7.10
N LYS A 95 -20.26 2.42 6.15
CA LYS A 95 -20.14 3.87 6.10
C LYS A 95 -21.55 4.45 6.10
N VAL A 96 -21.86 5.31 7.08
CA VAL A 96 -23.13 6.02 7.14
C VAL A 96 -23.29 6.76 5.81
N LYS A 97 -24.40 6.50 5.12
CA LYS A 97 -24.69 7.18 3.86
C LYS A 97 -24.82 8.67 4.18
N ALA A 98 -23.94 9.50 3.61
CA ALA A 98 -24.05 10.94 3.76
C ALA A 98 -25.47 11.36 3.31
N PRO A 99 -26.10 12.31 4.01
CA PRO A 99 -27.36 12.87 3.53
C PRO A 99 -27.16 13.40 2.10
N ALA A 100 -28.18 13.29 1.27
CA ALA A 100 -28.13 13.83 -0.08
C ALA A 100 -27.71 15.32 0.01
N PRO A 101 -26.75 15.78 -0.82
CA PRO A 101 -26.41 17.19 -0.83
C PRO A 101 -27.67 18.00 -1.17
N LYS A 102 -27.85 19.14 -0.51
CA LYS A 102 -28.91 20.09 -0.89
C LYS A 102 -28.72 20.46 -2.36
N ALA A 103 -29.83 20.59 -3.10
CA ALA A 103 -29.76 21.06 -4.47
C ALA A 103 -29.06 22.42 -4.53
N VAL A 104 -28.27 22.65 -5.58
CA VAL A 104 -27.40 23.83 -5.73
C VAL A 104 -28.16 25.15 -5.52
N LEU A 105 -29.43 25.20 -5.92
CA LEU A 105 -30.33 26.32 -5.70
C LEU A 105 -30.50 26.68 -4.21
N HIS A 106 -30.62 25.68 -3.33
CA HIS A 106 -30.76 25.91 -1.89
C HIS A 106 -29.44 26.30 -1.19
N ILE A 107 -28.30 25.92 -1.79
CA ILE A 107 -26.97 26.35 -1.30
C ILE A 107 -26.76 27.84 -1.60
N ALA A 108 -27.16 28.28 -2.79
CA ALA A 108 -27.12 29.69 -3.17
C ALA A 108 -28.07 30.55 -2.31
N GLN A 109 -29.26 30.02 -1.98
CA GLN A 109 -30.23 30.72 -1.12
C GLN A 109 -29.74 30.88 0.32
N SER A 110 -29.03 29.89 0.89
CA SER A 110 -28.44 30.08 2.24
C SER A 110 -27.37 31.16 2.32
N ARG A 111 -26.86 31.66 1.18
CA ARG A 111 -25.97 32.82 1.14
C ARG A 111 -26.71 34.15 1.06
N SER A 112 -27.97 34.16 0.65
CA SER A 112 -28.76 35.40 0.50
C SER A 112 -29.43 35.87 1.79
N ASP A 113 -29.45 35.06 2.84
CA ASP A 113 -29.98 35.45 4.17
C ASP A 113 -28.98 36.31 4.96
N ASP A 114 -27.74 36.42 4.48
CA ASP A 114 -26.78 37.39 4.96
C ASP A 114 -27.23 38.80 4.51
N PRO A 115 -27.39 39.79 5.42
CA PRO A 115 -27.84 41.11 5.02
C PRO A 115 -26.88 41.68 3.97
N VAL A 116 -27.40 42.23 2.87
CA VAL A 116 -26.68 42.65 1.65
C VAL A 116 -25.45 43.58 1.87
N GLY A 117 -25.21 44.07 3.11
CA GLY A 117 -24.00 44.76 3.53
C GLY A 117 -22.89 43.90 4.17
N SER A 118 -23.20 42.71 4.68
CA SER A 118 -22.28 41.83 5.41
C SER A 118 -21.22 41.23 4.50
N ASP A 119 -21.53 40.94 3.24
CA ASP A 119 -20.57 40.35 2.30
C ASP A 119 -19.45 41.33 1.92
N LYS A 120 -19.79 42.60 1.69
CA LYS A 120 -18.79 43.66 1.45
C LYS A 120 -17.96 43.92 2.70
N GLN A 121 -18.59 43.92 3.88
CA GLN A 121 -17.87 44.08 5.15
C GLN A 121 -16.94 42.90 5.44
N ARG A 122 -17.40 41.67 5.19
CA ARG A 122 -16.63 40.43 5.34
C ARG A 122 -15.49 40.34 4.34
N ALA A 123 -15.68 40.83 3.11
CA ALA A 123 -14.60 40.97 2.14
C ALA A 123 -13.53 41.95 2.63
N LYS A 124 -13.93 43.13 3.12
CA LYS A 124 -13.01 44.11 3.71
C LYS A 124 -12.26 43.54 4.93
N GLN A 125 -12.95 42.84 5.81
CA GLN A 125 -12.33 42.18 6.97
C GLN A 125 -11.31 41.13 6.55
N ARG A 126 -11.58 40.33 5.51
CA ARG A 126 -10.59 39.37 4.97
C ARG A 126 -9.38 40.07 4.39
N THR A 127 -9.57 41.19 3.67
CA THR A 127 -8.45 41.99 3.16
C THR A 127 -7.59 42.51 4.31
N GLN A 128 -8.21 43.07 5.35
CA GLN A 128 -7.50 43.55 6.54
C GLN A 128 -6.78 42.43 7.30
N GLN A 129 -7.41 41.26 7.45
CA GLN A 129 -6.79 40.07 8.05
C GLN A 129 -5.58 39.60 7.24
N TRP A 130 -5.68 39.62 5.91
CA TRP A 130 -4.58 39.26 5.03
C TRP A 130 -3.44 40.28 5.07
N GLU A 131 -3.75 41.57 5.07
CA GLU A 131 -2.76 42.64 5.22
C GLU A 131 -2.01 42.53 6.54
N ALA A 132 -2.72 42.25 7.65
CA ALA A 132 -2.11 42.01 8.95
C ALA A 132 -1.19 40.79 8.95
N ALA A 133 -1.58 39.70 8.29
CA ALA A 133 -0.80 38.46 8.23
C ALA A 133 0.32 38.49 7.16
N ARG A 134 0.33 39.48 6.26
CA ARG A 134 1.19 39.47 5.06
C ARG A 134 2.67 39.41 5.39
N VAL A 135 3.12 40.18 6.38
CA VAL A 135 4.54 40.24 6.77
C VAL A 135 4.98 38.92 7.40
N ASP A 136 4.18 38.37 8.31
CA ASP A 136 4.48 37.09 8.97
C ASP A 136 4.57 35.92 7.98
N VAL A 137 3.68 35.91 6.97
CA VAL A 137 3.73 34.93 5.88
C VAL A 137 5.02 35.08 5.07
N LEU A 138 5.39 36.31 4.69
CA LEU A 138 6.63 36.57 3.93
C LEU A 138 7.88 36.18 4.71
N VAL A 139 7.94 36.48 6.01
CA VAL A 139 9.05 36.07 6.89
C VAL A 139 9.12 34.56 6.98
N THR A 140 7.98 33.90 7.18
CA THR A 140 7.91 32.43 7.26
C THR A 140 8.35 31.77 5.95
N ASP A 141 7.92 32.31 4.81
CA ASP A 141 8.31 31.78 3.49
C ASP A 141 9.79 32.03 3.20
N ALA A 142 10.35 33.18 3.58
CA ALA A 142 11.80 33.44 3.48
C ALA A 142 12.61 32.45 4.32
N LEU A 143 12.16 32.15 5.55
CA LEU A 143 12.79 31.16 6.42
C LEU A 143 12.71 29.74 5.84
N ARG A 144 11.62 29.38 5.16
CA ARG A 144 11.49 28.09 4.47
C ARG A 144 12.43 27.94 3.27
N GLN A 145 12.79 29.03 2.61
CA GLN A 145 13.74 29.02 1.49
C GLN A 145 15.18 28.76 1.94
N HIS A 146 15.52 29.12 3.18
CA HIS A 146 16.82 28.81 3.73
C HIS A 146 16.88 27.36 4.21
N PRO A 147 17.78 26.52 3.64
CA PRO A 147 18.00 25.19 4.19
C PRO A 147 18.51 25.35 5.62
N LEU A 148 17.90 24.63 6.57
CA LEU A 148 18.42 24.54 7.93
C LEU A 148 19.90 24.13 7.85
N TYR A 149 20.77 24.77 8.63
CA TYR A 149 22.21 24.51 8.59
C TYR A 149 22.48 23.00 8.77
N GLY A 150 23.10 22.37 7.75
CA GLY A 150 23.36 20.92 7.71
C GLY A 150 22.29 20.06 7.02
N ALA A 151 21.15 20.64 6.59
CA ALA A 151 20.13 19.93 5.83
C ALA A 151 20.49 19.85 4.34
N LYS A 152 20.78 18.64 3.85
CA LYS A 152 20.76 18.32 2.41
C LYS A 152 19.32 18.05 2.00
N SER A 153 18.83 18.72 0.96
CA SER A 153 17.47 18.58 0.41
C SER A 153 17.10 17.12 0.06
N PRO A 154 15.80 16.75 -0.04
CA PRO A 154 14.59 17.31 0.59
C PRO A 154 14.24 16.58 1.90
N LEU A 155 13.35 17.17 2.71
CA LEU A 155 12.76 16.53 3.90
C LEU A 155 11.93 15.31 3.46
N PHE A 156 12.56 14.14 3.35
CA PHE A 156 11.83 12.88 3.34
C PHE A 156 11.07 12.74 4.67
N SER A 157 9.89 12.14 4.63
CA SER A 157 9.26 11.64 5.87
C SER A 157 10.29 10.81 6.63
N LEU A 158 10.55 11.15 7.90
CA LEU A 158 11.43 10.36 8.77
C LEU A 158 11.00 8.89 8.68
N THR A 159 11.84 8.05 8.09
CA THR A 159 11.70 6.61 8.24
C THR A 159 11.93 6.30 9.71
N LEU A 160 10.84 5.99 10.41
CA LEU A 160 10.89 5.46 11.77
C LEU A 160 11.86 4.27 11.78
N PRO A 161 12.83 4.21 12.71
CA PRO A 161 13.67 3.04 12.82
C PRO A 161 12.79 1.81 13.06
N ASP A 162 13.01 0.77 12.26
CA ASP A 162 12.38 -0.53 12.43
C ASP A 162 12.70 -1.05 13.84
N GLY A 163 11.75 -0.91 14.77
CA GLY A 163 11.95 -1.40 16.14
C GLY A 163 11.16 -0.74 17.26
N VAL A 164 10.42 0.35 17.04
CA VAL A 164 9.54 0.84 18.12
C VAL A 164 8.29 -0.06 18.18
N ALA A 165 8.38 -1.08 19.01
CA ALA A 165 7.26 -1.93 19.41
C ALA A 165 6.09 -1.06 19.88
N THR A 166 5.00 -1.06 19.10
CA THR A 166 3.74 -0.38 19.41
C THR A 166 2.81 -1.25 20.28
N GLU A 167 3.29 -2.37 20.83
CA GLU A 167 2.48 -3.16 21.75
C GLU A 167 2.72 -2.71 23.20
N PRO A 168 1.72 -2.12 23.89
CA PRO A 168 1.80 -1.99 25.33
C PRO A 168 1.81 -3.38 25.99
N PRO A 169 2.50 -3.55 27.13
CA PRO A 169 2.63 -4.86 27.78
C PRO A 169 1.25 -5.42 28.14
N ARG A 170 0.94 -6.60 27.59
CA ARG A 170 -0.27 -7.37 27.92
C ARG A 170 -0.23 -7.69 29.42
N LYS A 171 -1.10 -7.05 30.20
CA LYS A 171 -1.34 -7.42 31.59
C LYS A 171 -1.92 -8.84 31.63
N HIS A 172 -1.13 -9.81 32.07
CA HIS A 172 -1.61 -11.15 32.40
C HIS A 172 -2.64 -11.05 33.52
N ARG A 173 -3.92 -11.19 33.16
CA ARG A 173 -5.00 -11.30 34.13
C ARG A 173 -4.97 -12.74 34.67
N LYS A 174 -4.54 -12.91 35.93
CA LYS A 174 -4.58 -14.18 36.66
C LYS A 174 -5.99 -14.79 36.52
N ARG A 175 -6.09 -15.97 35.91
CA ARG A 175 -7.27 -16.84 36.00
C ARG A 175 -7.43 -17.20 37.48
N LYS A 176 -8.44 -16.62 38.15
CA LYS A 176 -8.92 -17.16 39.42
C LYS A 176 -9.53 -18.53 39.13
N GLY A 177 -8.96 -19.57 39.71
CA GLY A 177 -9.48 -20.92 39.65
C GLY A 177 -10.91 -20.96 40.19
N ARG A 178 -11.79 -21.62 39.45
CA ARG A 178 -13.11 -22.01 39.93
C ARG A 178 -12.90 -23.35 40.63
N LEU A 179 -12.89 -23.33 41.96
CA LEU A 179 -13.05 -24.52 42.78
C LEU A 179 -14.42 -25.12 42.45
N ALA A 180 -14.40 -26.39 42.07
CA ALA A 180 -15.58 -27.22 41.94
C ALA A 180 -15.99 -27.71 43.33
N ALA A 181 -17.26 -27.52 43.65
CA ALA A 181 -18.05 -28.34 44.57
C ALA A 181 -19.47 -28.37 44.01
#